data_AF-A0A9W8RHC0-F1
#
_entry.id   AF-A0A9W8RHC0-F1
#
_cell.length_a   1.000
_cell.length_b   1.000
_cell.length_c   1.000
_cell.angle_alpha   90.00
_cell.angle_beta   90.00
_cell.angle_gamma   90.00
#
_symmetry.space_group_name_H-M   'P 1'
#
loop_
_entity.id
_entity.type
_entity.pdbx_description
1 polymer ?
#
loop_
_entity_poly.entity_id
_entity_poly.type
_entity_poly.pdbx_seq_one_letter_code
_entity_poly.pdbx_strand_id
1 'polypeptide(L)'
;MFSTTLRRMAASSKETLLKRAPLTVANNPYKARKVWPPNFKQLTHQQQLRFEKKYKRRIVLASRSPTWEKAVKTAQLLTIVAAMVWILFYSEFEWWGQKYKPSEEIRKKTNYLFGTLDPEKRFERRPDAPPPPPSKDDSESK
;
A
#
# COMPACT_ATOMS: atom_id res chain seq x y z
N MET A 1 -15.59 48.07 -26.02
CA MET A 1 -14.63 47.22 -25.27
C MET A 1 -15.21 45.86 -24.80
N PHE A 2 -16.54 45.66 -24.74
CA PHE A 2 -17.16 44.40 -24.24
C PHE A 2 -17.55 43.36 -25.31
N SER A 3 -17.41 43.66 -26.60
CA SER A 3 -17.78 42.70 -27.68
C SER A 3 -16.83 41.51 -27.77
N THR A 4 -15.57 41.67 -27.36
CA THR A 4 -14.55 40.62 -27.39
C THR A 4 -14.74 39.60 -26.29
N THR A 5 -15.21 39.99 -25.10
CA THR A 5 -15.51 39.08 -23.99
C THR A 5 -16.75 38.24 -24.26
N LEU A 6 -17.81 38.83 -24.82
CA LEU A 6 -19.02 38.10 -25.24
C LEU A 6 -18.72 37.08 -26.35
N ARG A 7 -17.92 37.45 -27.36
CA ARG A 7 -17.48 36.53 -28.41
C ARG A 7 -16.67 35.35 -27.84
N ARG A 8 -15.84 35.60 -26.82
CA ARG A 8 -15.02 34.57 -26.18
C ARG A 8 -15.84 33.61 -25.31
N MET A 9 -16.89 34.09 -24.64
CA MET A 9 -17.83 33.23 -23.90
C MET A 9 -18.71 32.38 -24.82
N ALA A 10 -19.18 32.94 -25.95
CA ALA A 10 -19.96 32.18 -26.94
C ALA A 10 -19.13 31.10 -27.65
N ALA A 11 -17.81 31.30 -27.81
CA ALA A 11 -16.91 30.26 -28.32
C ALA A 11 -16.69 29.13 -27.28
N SER A 12 -16.58 29.48 -25.99
CA SER A 12 -16.42 28.51 -24.89
C SER A 12 -17.60 27.54 -24.77
N SER A 13 -18.84 27.99 -25.00
CA SER A 13 -20.01 27.10 -24.91
C SER A 13 -20.05 26.00 -25.98
N LYS A 14 -19.51 26.27 -27.17
CA LYS A 14 -19.39 25.27 -28.24
C LYS A 14 -18.33 24.22 -27.90
N GLU A 15 -17.22 24.65 -27.30
CA GLU A 15 -16.18 23.76 -26.80
C GLU A 15 -16.65 22.90 -25.62
N THR A 16 -17.49 23.44 -24.72
CA THR A 16 -18.04 22.67 -23.61
C THR A 16 -19.08 21.63 -24.07
N LEU A 17 -19.89 21.91 -25.10
CA LEU A 17 -20.80 20.91 -25.68
C LEU A 17 -20.04 19.76 -26.38
N LEU A 18 -18.99 20.08 -27.14
CA LEU A 18 -18.12 19.05 -27.75
C LEU A 18 -17.29 18.28 -26.71
N LYS A 19 -17.00 18.88 -25.54
CA LYS A 19 -16.38 18.19 -24.40
C LYS A 19 -17.34 17.33 -23.59
N ARG A 20 -18.65 17.57 -23.66
CA ARG A 20 -19.65 16.90 -22.81
C ARG A 20 -19.98 15.49 -23.27
N ALA A 21 -19.85 15.21 -24.56
CA ALA A 21 -19.87 13.85 -25.10
C ALA A 21 -18.42 13.38 -25.31
N PRO A 22 -17.99 12.22 -24.78
CA PRO A 22 -16.69 11.68 -25.13
C PRO A 22 -16.64 11.47 -26.64
N LEU A 23 -15.58 11.99 -27.28
CA LEU A 23 -15.36 11.76 -28.71
C LEU A 23 -15.08 10.27 -28.93
N THR A 24 -16.11 9.52 -29.29
CA THR A 24 -16.00 8.11 -29.69
C THR A 24 -15.50 8.01 -31.13
N VAL A 25 -15.00 6.84 -31.52
CA VAL A 25 -14.53 6.57 -32.90
C VAL A 25 -15.62 6.90 -33.93
N ALA A 26 -16.90 6.67 -33.60
CA ALA A 26 -18.04 6.93 -34.48
C ALA A 26 -18.45 8.42 -34.54
N ASN A 27 -18.16 9.21 -33.51
CA ASN A 27 -18.66 10.59 -33.36
C ASN A 27 -17.55 11.66 -33.46
N ASN A 28 -16.32 11.27 -33.82
CA ASN A 28 -15.21 12.21 -33.88
C ASN A 28 -15.19 12.97 -35.23
N PRO A 29 -15.37 14.32 -35.23
CA PRO A 29 -15.27 15.12 -36.45
C PRO A 29 -13.86 15.13 -37.05
N TYR A 30 -12.84 14.87 -36.24
CA TYR A 30 -11.45 14.82 -36.65
C TYR A 30 -11.01 13.37 -36.91
N LYS A 31 -11.13 12.92 -38.16
CA LYS A 31 -10.67 11.58 -38.56
C LYS A 31 -9.14 11.55 -38.67
N ALA A 32 -8.52 10.53 -38.08
CA ALA A 32 -7.09 10.31 -38.22
C ALA A 32 -6.76 9.95 -39.68
N ARG A 33 -5.79 10.66 -40.29
CA ARG A 33 -5.32 10.37 -41.67
C ARG A 33 -4.69 8.98 -41.80
N LYS A 34 -4.17 8.44 -40.68
CA LYS A 34 -3.54 7.13 -40.61
C LYS A 34 -4.32 6.27 -39.63
N VAL A 35 -4.74 5.08 -40.06
CA VAL A 35 -5.41 4.10 -39.20
C VAL A 35 -4.44 3.66 -38.10
N TRP A 36 -4.90 3.76 -36.87
CA TRP A 36 -4.24 3.23 -35.68
C TRP A 36 -5.14 2.14 -35.08
N PRO A 37 -4.61 1.02 -34.57
CA PRO A 37 -3.20 0.61 -34.53
C PRO A 37 -2.68 0.07 -35.87
N PRO A 38 -1.38 0.23 -36.19
CA PRO A 38 -0.77 -0.40 -37.34
C PRO A 38 -0.73 -1.93 -37.16
N ASN A 39 -0.89 -2.68 -38.25
CA ASN A 39 -0.78 -4.14 -38.25
C ASN A 39 0.67 -4.57 -38.02
N PHE A 40 1.08 -4.79 -36.76
CA PHE A 40 2.47 -5.11 -36.39
C PHE A 40 3.08 -6.28 -37.19
N LYS A 41 2.27 -7.29 -37.55
CA LYS A 41 2.70 -8.47 -38.33
C LYS A 41 3.20 -8.13 -39.74
N GLN A 42 2.75 -7.02 -40.32
CA GLN A 42 3.12 -6.61 -41.68
C GLN A 42 4.34 -5.66 -41.71
N LEU A 43 4.82 -5.21 -40.54
CA LEU A 43 5.94 -4.27 -40.44
C LEU A 43 7.28 -4.99 -40.36
N THR A 44 8.31 -4.39 -40.95
CA THR A 44 9.70 -4.82 -40.77
C THR A 44 10.10 -4.73 -39.29
N HIS A 45 10.95 -5.66 -38.83
CA HIS A 45 11.43 -5.70 -37.44
C HIS A 45 12.01 -4.36 -36.95
N GLN A 46 12.75 -3.64 -37.81
CA GLN A 46 13.27 -2.30 -37.47
C GLN A 46 12.17 -1.28 -37.16
N GLN A 47 11.04 -1.34 -37.88
CA GLN A 47 9.92 -0.44 -37.64
C GLN A 47 9.18 -0.82 -36.36
N GLN A 48 9.00 -2.11 -36.09
CA GLN A 48 8.43 -2.61 -34.84
C GLN A 48 9.24 -2.11 -33.64
N LEU A 49 10.56 -2.23 -33.67
CA LEU A 49 11.44 -1.72 -32.61
C LEU A 49 11.32 -0.20 -32.40
N ARG A 50 11.16 0.58 -33.49
CA ARG A 50 10.93 2.04 -33.39
C ARG A 50 9.61 2.35 -32.66
N PHE A 51 8.55 1.63 -32.97
CA PHE A 51 7.26 1.80 -32.30
C PHE A 51 7.33 1.38 -30.83
N GLU A 52 7.99 0.27 -30.52
CA GLU A 52 8.19 -0.18 -29.15
C GLU A 52 8.95 0.84 -28.31
N LYS A 53 10.09 1.35 -28.83
CA LYS A 53 10.85 2.42 -28.18
C LYS A 53 10.00 3.67 -27.95
N LYS A 54 9.21 4.08 -28.95
CA LYS A 54 8.31 5.23 -28.86
C LYS A 54 7.21 5.01 -27.82
N TYR A 55 6.65 3.81 -27.75
CA TYR A 55 5.63 3.42 -26.77
C TYR A 55 6.19 3.44 -25.35
N LYS A 56 7.32 2.76 -25.12
CA LYS A 56 8.02 2.76 -23.81
C LYS A 56 8.33 4.18 -23.35
N ARG A 57 8.83 5.04 -24.23
CA ARG A 57 9.10 6.46 -23.91
C ARG A 57 7.83 7.20 -23.49
N ARG A 58 6.72 6.99 -24.20
CA ARG A 58 5.43 7.62 -23.88
C ARG A 58 4.86 7.11 -22.56
N ILE A 59 4.96 5.81 -22.27
CA ILE A 59 4.55 5.28 -20.97
C ILE A 59 5.38 5.93 -19.88
N VAL A 60 6.71 5.96 -20.01
CA VAL A 60 7.59 6.57 -19.00
C VAL A 60 7.22 8.03 -18.75
N LEU A 61 6.91 8.79 -19.80
CA LEU A 61 6.46 10.18 -19.66
C LEU A 61 5.07 10.29 -19.04
N ALA A 62 4.11 9.45 -19.44
CA ALA A 62 2.76 9.43 -18.89
C ALA A 62 2.72 8.97 -17.42
N SER A 63 3.60 8.03 -17.06
CA SER A 63 3.77 7.51 -15.70
C SER A 63 4.67 8.41 -14.85
N ARG A 64 5.30 9.44 -15.43
CA ARG A 64 6.07 10.44 -14.69
C ARG A 64 5.12 11.41 -14.01
N SER A 65 4.50 10.92 -12.94
CA SER A 65 3.77 11.73 -11.97
C SER A 65 4.69 12.77 -11.30
N PRO A 66 4.15 13.90 -10.80
CA PRO A 66 4.91 14.83 -9.98
C PRO A 66 5.51 14.10 -8.77
N THR A 67 6.84 14.07 -8.69
CA THR A 67 7.58 13.33 -7.66
C THR A 67 7.37 13.93 -6.27
N TRP A 68 7.17 15.25 -6.20
CA TRP A 68 6.90 15.98 -4.96
C TRP A 68 5.59 15.54 -4.31
N GLU A 69 4.50 15.50 -5.07
CA GLU A 69 3.18 15.04 -4.59
C GLU A 69 3.23 13.60 -4.07
N LYS A 70 3.97 12.72 -4.76
CA LYS A 70 4.20 11.35 -4.29
C LYS A 70 4.96 11.34 -2.96
N ALA A 71 6.03 12.12 -2.85
CA ALA A 71 6.85 12.20 -1.65
C ALA A 71 6.05 12.72 -0.44
N VAL A 72 5.24 13.77 -0.64
CA VAL A 72 4.36 14.32 0.40
C VAL A 72 3.33 13.28 0.86
N LYS A 73 2.67 12.59 -0.07
CA LYS A 73 1.70 11.51 0.26
C LYS A 73 2.37 10.36 1.01
N THR A 74 3.58 9.95 0.61
CA THR A 74 4.32 8.92 1.35
C THR A 74 4.74 9.39 2.73
N ALA A 75 5.18 10.64 2.88
CA ALA A 75 5.52 11.21 4.17
C ALA A 75 4.29 11.27 5.09
N GLN A 76 3.13 11.70 4.57
CA GLN A 76 1.87 11.72 5.31
C GLN A 76 1.45 10.30 5.75
N LEU A 77 1.58 9.30 4.89
CA LEU A 77 1.27 7.92 5.25
C LEU A 77 2.24 7.41 6.33
N LEU A 78 3.54 7.71 6.19
CA LEU A 78 4.55 7.35 7.18
C LEU A 78 4.30 8.03 8.54
N THR A 79 3.90 9.30 8.56
CA THR A 79 3.59 9.99 9.82
C THR A 79 2.33 9.43 10.49
N ILE A 80 1.30 9.07 9.72
CA ILE A 80 0.10 8.39 10.25
C ILE A 80 0.49 7.03 10.86
N VAL A 81 1.29 6.23 10.15
CA VAL A 81 1.74 4.93 10.66
C VAL A 81 2.61 5.10 11.90
N ALA A 82 3.53 6.05 11.91
CA ALA A 82 4.38 6.34 13.07
C ALA A 82 3.53 6.77 14.28
N ALA A 83 2.53 7.63 14.08
CA ALA A 83 1.59 8.03 15.12
C ALA A 83 0.79 6.84 15.65
N MET A 84 0.29 5.95 14.77
CA MET A 84 -0.39 4.72 15.19
C MET A 84 0.51 3.82 16.05
N VAL A 85 1.76 3.60 15.63
CA VAL A 85 2.72 2.81 16.41
C VAL A 85 2.99 3.45 17.76
N TRP A 86 3.18 4.77 17.79
CA TRP A 86 3.40 5.52 19.04
C TRP A 86 2.20 5.39 19.99
N ILE A 87 0.99 5.59 19.49
CA ILE A 87 -0.24 5.40 20.26
C ILE A 87 -0.29 3.97 20.79
N LEU A 88 -0.15 2.95 19.95
CA LEU A 88 -0.21 1.55 20.40
C LEU A 88 0.83 1.19 21.46
N PHE A 89 2.01 1.84 21.44
CA PHE A 89 3.09 1.50 22.36
C PHE A 89 2.99 2.25 23.71
N TYR A 90 2.50 3.49 23.69
CA TYR A 90 2.51 4.38 24.86
C TYR A 90 1.12 4.67 25.45
N SER A 91 0.03 4.39 24.74
CA SER A 91 -1.31 4.55 25.31
C SER A 91 -1.66 3.37 26.20
N GLU A 92 -2.13 3.68 27.41
CA GLU A 92 -2.79 2.72 28.29
C GLU A 92 -4.28 2.77 27.96
N PHE A 93 -4.76 1.79 27.21
CA PHE A 93 -6.17 1.74 26.83
C PHE A 93 -6.96 1.13 27.98
N GLU A 94 -7.95 1.85 28.49
CA GLU A 94 -8.91 1.30 29.44
C GLU A 94 -10.15 0.85 28.68
N TRP A 95 -10.21 -0.45 28.38
CA TRP A 95 -11.41 -1.04 27.79
C TRP A 95 -12.23 -1.67 28.91
N TRP A 96 -13.40 -1.08 29.22
CA TRP A 96 -14.36 -1.61 30.20
C TRP A 96 -13.78 -1.77 31.62
N GLY A 97 -13.01 -0.78 32.09
CA GLY A 97 -12.43 -0.76 33.44
C GLY A 97 -11.22 -1.68 33.63
N GLN A 98 -10.77 -2.39 32.58
CA GLN A 98 -9.52 -3.14 32.60
C GLN A 98 -8.41 -2.31 31.92
N LYS A 99 -7.31 -2.06 32.64
CA LYS A 99 -6.13 -1.38 32.11
C LYS A 99 -5.38 -2.32 31.16
N TYR A 100 -5.41 -2.02 29.88
CA TYR A 100 -4.74 -2.81 28.84
C TYR A 100 -3.51 -2.08 28.31
N LYS A 101 -2.34 -2.75 28.39
CA LYS A 101 -1.07 -2.24 27.86
C LYS A 101 -0.65 -3.10 26.66
N PRO A 102 -0.92 -2.68 25.42
CA PRO A 102 -0.66 -3.49 24.22
C PRO A 102 0.82 -3.90 24.06
N SER A 103 1.75 -3.06 24.54
CA SER A 103 3.19 -3.30 24.47
C SER A 103 3.65 -4.50 25.31
N GLU A 104 2.96 -4.82 26.40
CA GLU A 104 3.31 -5.97 27.24
C GLU A 104 2.95 -7.29 26.57
N GLU A 105 1.81 -7.35 25.90
CA GLU A 105 1.42 -8.55 25.15
C GLU A 105 2.33 -8.81 23.95
N ILE A 106 2.69 -7.74 23.24
CA ILE A 106 3.62 -7.84 22.12
C ILE A 106 4.95 -8.40 22.63
N ARG A 107 5.48 -7.87 23.75
CA ARG A 107 6.72 -8.37 24.38
C ARG A 107 6.61 -9.83 24.82
N LYS A 108 5.49 -10.24 25.43
CA LYS A 108 5.26 -11.64 25.81
C LYS A 108 5.25 -12.55 24.58
N LYS A 109 4.59 -12.15 23.50
CA LYS A 109 4.52 -12.90 22.23
C LYS A 109 5.85 -12.94 21.49
N THR A 110 6.60 -11.84 21.41
CA THR A 110 7.94 -11.87 20.79
C THR A 110 8.91 -12.68 21.63
N ASN A 111 8.88 -12.57 22.96
CA ASN A 111 9.72 -13.42 23.82
C ASN A 111 9.43 -14.91 23.61
N TYR A 112 8.14 -15.28 23.54
CA TYR A 112 7.71 -16.63 23.22
C TYR A 112 8.16 -17.09 21.82
N LEU A 113 7.99 -16.23 20.79
CA LEU A 113 8.35 -16.54 19.40
C LEU A 113 9.87 -16.63 19.19
N PHE A 114 10.65 -15.80 19.91
CA PHE A 114 12.11 -15.76 19.85
C PHE A 114 12.79 -16.65 20.91
N GLY A 115 12.03 -17.56 21.54
CA GLY A 115 12.58 -18.63 22.39
C GLY A 115 13.23 -18.14 23.69
N THR A 116 12.98 -16.90 24.13
CA THR A 116 13.31 -16.51 25.49
C THR A 116 12.27 -17.13 26.41
N LEU A 117 12.73 -18.10 27.20
CA LEU A 117 11.94 -18.93 28.11
C LEU A 117 10.86 -18.13 28.83
N ASP A 118 9.61 -18.58 28.71
CA ASP A 118 8.51 -18.15 29.56
C ASP A 118 8.97 -18.36 31.02
N PRO A 119 9.08 -17.31 31.86
CA PRO A 119 9.69 -17.43 33.19
C PRO A 119 9.04 -18.51 34.05
N GLU A 120 7.74 -18.74 33.86
CA GLU A 120 6.95 -19.75 34.55
C GLU A 120 7.22 -21.17 34.04
N LYS A 121 7.44 -21.34 32.73
CA LYS A 121 7.79 -22.65 32.13
C LYS A 121 9.24 -23.04 32.34
N ARG A 122 10.08 -22.14 32.88
CA ARG A 122 11.48 -22.44 33.23
C ARG A 122 11.61 -23.52 34.29
N PHE A 123 10.57 -23.73 35.10
CA PHE A 123 10.52 -24.74 36.16
C PHE A 123 9.63 -25.94 35.81
N GLU A 124 9.01 -25.97 34.61
CA GLU A 124 8.23 -27.13 34.17
C GLU A 124 9.19 -28.31 33.91
N ARG A 125 8.94 -29.42 34.61
CA ARG A 125 9.65 -30.68 34.38
C ARG A 125 9.38 -31.14 32.95
N ARG A 126 10.44 -31.48 32.22
CA ARG A 126 10.29 -32.13 30.90
C ARG A 126 9.49 -33.42 31.06
N PRO A 127 8.58 -33.74 30.12
CA PRO A 127 7.76 -34.96 30.19
C PRO A 127 8.62 -36.23 30.18
N ASP A 128 9.82 -36.16 29.60
CA ASP A 128 10.75 -37.29 29.49
C ASP A 128 11.69 -37.45 30.71
N ALA A 129 11.57 -36.57 31.71
CA ALA A 129 12.46 -36.60 32.86
C ALA A 129 12.09 -37.76 33.82
N PRO A 130 13.08 -38.49 34.35
CA PRO A 130 12.82 -39.56 35.31
C PRO A 130 12.10 -39.02 36.58
N PRO A 131 11.28 -39.85 37.24
CA PRO A 131 10.56 -39.45 38.44
C PRO A 131 11.53 -38.93 39.51
N PRO A 132 11.11 -37.95 40.33
CA PRO A 132 11.98 -37.45 41.39
C PRO A 132 12.32 -38.60 42.35
N PRO A 133 13.53 -38.63 42.91
CA PRO A 133 13.78 -39.50 44.06
C PRO A 133 12.76 -39.14 45.16
N PRO A 134 12.22 -40.14 45.88
CA PRO A 134 11.27 -39.88 46.95
C PRO A 134 11.89 -38.96 48.01
N SER A 135 11.08 -38.06 48.56
CA SER A 135 11.45 -37.23 49.71
C SER A 135 11.88 -38.12 50.87
N LYS A 136 12.95 -37.73 51.57
CA LYS A 136 13.49 -38.48 52.71
C LYS A 136 12.47 -38.64 53.85
N ASP A 137 11.44 -37.79 53.89
CA ASP A 137 10.38 -37.79 54.89
C ASP A 137 9.41 -38.97 54.76
N ASP A 138 9.34 -39.63 53.58
CA ASP A 138 8.46 -40.78 53.35
C ASP A 138 9.09 -42.11 53.77
N SER A 139 10.41 -42.15 54.05
CA SER A 139 11.12 -43.38 54.40
C SER A 139 11.11 -43.73 55.89
N GLU A 140 10.69 -42.81 56.76
CA GLU A 140 10.63 -43.02 58.22
C GLU A 140 9.25 -43.50 58.72
N SER A 141 8.28 -43.72 57.82
CA SER A 141 6.92 -44.15 58.16
C SER A 141 6.57 -45.56 57.68
N LYS A 142 7.46 -46.53 57.94
CA LYS A 142 7.17 -47.97 57.74
C LYS A 142 7.61 -48.82 58.91
#